data_AF-A0A522FCL9-F1
#
_entry.id   AF-A0A522FCL9-F1
#
_cell.length_a   1.000
_cell.length_b   1.000
_cell.length_c   1.000
_cell.angle_alpha   90.00
_cell.angle_beta   90.00
_cell.angle_gamma   90.00
#
_symmetry.space_group_name_H-M   'P 1'
#
loop_
_entity.id
_entity.type
_entity.pdbx_description
1 polymer ?
#
loop_
_entity_poly.entity_id
_entity_poly.type
_entity_poly.pdbx_seq_one_letter_code
_entity_poly.pdbx_strand_id
1 'polypeptide(L)'
;MKRKILFFVMMLALTSLVTMQSCKKEVSAPPKVYFAFSDPVIVSPANEATVKISGTTVDLKWESTSADGIAPLADVYFGTSPSPALFKADNAALTLTVTVELGKTYYWHVTMKDIHGITSTSPTWSFTVFEPIGIFVGDFNADEPAESYSYDVSFYKVDATTLATDNYWNSGWTAEFTMNFTNNTYTMPLTQFTASWSAIESGTIDPETGTMVGNYIIYYKGSNVEEGVHTYTKL
;
A
#
# COMPACT_ATOMS: atom_id res chain seq x y z
N MET A 1 -28.33 70.83 -66.84
CA MET A 1 -27.19 70.05 -66.30
C MET A 1 -26.96 70.25 -64.79
N LYS A 2 -27.19 71.43 -64.21
CA LYS A 2 -26.92 71.73 -62.78
C LYS A 2 -27.76 70.95 -61.73
N ARG A 3 -28.95 70.47 -62.09
CA ARG A 3 -29.88 69.78 -61.16
C ARG A 3 -29.54 68.29 -60.93
N LYS A 4 -28.78 67.66 -61.85
CA LYS A 4 -28.29 66.26 -61.71
C LYS A 4 -27.03 66.17 -60.84
N ILE A 5 -26.21 67.23 -60.84
CA ILE A 5 -24.99 67.32 -60.03
C ILE A 5 -25.33 67.48 -58.53
N LEU A 6 -26.41 68.21 -58.21
CA LEU A 6 -26.83 68.41 -56.82
C LEU A 6 -27.33 67.12 -56.14
N PHE A 7 -28.05 66.25 -56.88
CA PHE A 7 -28.47 64.94 -56.38
C PHE A 7 -27.29 63.98 -56.17
N PHE A 8 -26.29 64.02 -57.06
CA PHE A 8 -25.12 63.16 -56.95
C PHE A 8 -24.20 63.56 -55.77
N VAL A 9 -24.05 64.87 -55.53
CA VAL A 9 -23.29 65.40 -54.38
C VAL A 9 -23.99 65.12 -53.05
N MET A 10 -25.33 65.16 -53.01
CA MET A 10 -26.10 64.83 -51.80
C MET A 10 -26.08 63.32 -51.49
N MET A 11 -26.02 62.46 -52.51
CA MET A 11 -25.91 61.00 -52.35
C MET A 11 -24.51 60.57 -51.89
N LEU A 12 -23.45 61.26 -52.34
CA LEU A 12 -22.08 61.07 -51.84
C LEU A 12 -21.91 61.49 -50.37
N ALA A 13 -22.59 62.57 -49.96
CA ALA A 13 -22.61 63.01 -48.56
C ALA A 13 -23.41 62.08 -47.63
N LEU A 14 -24.41 61.36 -48.17
CA LEU A 14 -25.20 60.39 -47.42
C LEU A 14 -24.47 59.03 -47.29
N THR A 15 -23.63 58.65 -48.27
CA THR A 15 -22.79 57.44 -48.19
C THR A 15 -21.57 57.60 -47.30
N SER A 16 -21.10 58.82 -47.05
CA SER A 16 -20.02 59.08 -46.07
C SER A 16 -20.48 59.04 -44.61
N LEU A 17 -21.79 58.93 -44.35
CA LEU A 17 -22.34 58.86 -42.99
C LEU A 17 -22.47 57.42 -42.45
N VAL A 18 -22.01 56.42 -43.21
CA VAL A 18 -22.08 55.00 -42.83
C VAL A 18 -20.69 54.37 -42.72
N THR A 19 -19.79 55.00 -41.98
CA THR A 19 -18.69 54.28 -41.32
C THR A 19 -18.38 54.90 -39.96
N MET A 20 -19.41 55.09 -39.12
CA MET A 20 -19.16 55.02 -37.68
C MET A 20 -18.95 53.55 -37.35
N GLN A 21 -17.71 53.12 -37.53
CA GLN A 21 -17.20 51.89 -36.96
C GLN A 21 -17.41 52.04 -35.45
N SER A 22 -18.51 51.48 -34.96
CA SER A 22 -18.74 51.32 -33.54
C SER A 22 -17.63 50.41 -33.05
N CYS A 23 -16.53 51.01 -32.60
CA CYS A 23 -15.67 50.38 -31.62
C CYS A 23 -16.54 50.20 -30.38
N LYS A 24 -17.35 49.13 -30.37
CA LYS A 24 -17.70 48.49 -29.11
C LYS A 24 -16.35 48.09 -28.54
N LYS A 25 -15.86 48.87 -27.57
CA LYS A 25 -14.82 48.38 -26.67
C LYS A 25 -15.44 47.12 -26.09
N GLU A 26 -15.04 45.96 -26.62
CA GLU A 26 -15.40 44.70 -25.98
C GLU A 26 -14.86 44.84 -24.57
N VAL A 27 -15.78 44.81 -23.60
CA VAL A 27 -15.40 44.75 -22.20
C VAL A 27 -14.70 43.41 -22.10
N SER A 28 -13.37 43.43 -22.10
CA SER A 28 -12.57 42.22 -21.95
C SER A 28 -13.11 41.52 -20.71
N ALA A 29 -13.44 40.24 -20.84
CA ALA A 29 -13.89 39.44 -19.71
C ALA A 29 -12.90 39.66 -18.55
N PRO A 30 -13.39 39.76 -17.29
CA PRO A 30 -12.50 39.91 -16.16
C PRO A 30 -11.45 38.79 -16.18
N PRO A 31 -10.19 39.09 -15.80
CA PRO A 31 -9.14 38.09 -15.81
C PRO A 31 -9.56 36.88 -14.97
N LYS A 32 -9.51 35.69 -15.56
CA LYS A 32 -9.79 34.44 -14.87
C LYS A 32 -8.61 34.13 -13.96
N VAL A 33 -8.88 34.02 -12.66
CA VAL A 33 -7.91 33.59 -11.64
C VAL A 33 -7.98 32.08 -11.54
N TYR A 34 -6.83 31.41 -11.53
CA TYR A 34 -6.71 29.97 -11.38
C TYR A 34 -6.13 29.64 -10.01
N PHE A 35 -6.61 28.55 -9.42
CA PHE A 35 -6.20 28.11 -8.09
C PHE A 35 -5.46 26.79 -8.17
N ALA A 36 -4.39 26.68 -7.38
CA ALA A 36 -3.74 25.41 -7.15
C ALA A 36 -4.73 24.40 -6.55
N PHE A 37 -4.41 23.12 -6.71
CA PHE A 37 -4.96 22.08 -5.86
C PHE A 37 -4.63 22.36 -4.39
N SER A 38 -5.49 21.93 -3.46
CA SER A 38 -5.12 21.90 -2.04
C SER A 38 -3.88 21.04 -1.84
N ASP A 39 -3.07 21.36 -0.84
CA ASP A 39 -1.91 20.54 -0.49
C ASP A 39 -2.34 19.08 -0.31
N PRO A 40 -1.62 18.11 -0.91
CA PRO A 40 -2.01 16.72 -0.78
C PRO A 40 -1.91 16.26 0.67
N VAL A 41 -2.96 15.57 1.13
CA VAL A 41 -3.04 14.99 2.46
C VAL A 41 -2.89 13.48 2.35
N ILE A 42 -2.08 12.89 3.23
CA ILE A 42 -1.84 11.46 3.25
C ILE A 42 -3.12 10.70 3.63
N VAL A 43 -3.43 9.63 2.91
CA VAL A 43 -4.51 8.69 3.25
C VAL A 43 -3.93 7.32 3.61
N SER A 44 -3.02 6.81 2.78
CA SER A 44 -2.36 5.53 3.01
C SER A 44 -1.05 5.41 2.22
N PRO A 45 -0.04 4.70 2.76
CA PRO A 45 0.10 4.33 4.16
C PRO A 45 0.14 5.55 5.08
N ALA A 46 -0.23 5.41 6.35
CA ALA A 46 -0.05 6.51 7.31
C ALA A 46 1.45 6.85 7.46
N ASN A 47 1.77 8.10 7.77
CA ASN A 47 3.16 8.52 7.88
C ASN A 47 3.87 7.76 9.01
N GLU A 48 5.08 7.27 8.72
CA GLU A 48 5.91 6.45 9.62
C GLU A 48 5.29 5.10 10.01
N ALA A 49 4.25 4.65 9.30
CA ALA A 49 3.60 3.39 9.61
C ALA A 49 4.45 2.17 9.24
N THR A 50 4.28 1.10 10.02
CA THR A 50 4.70 -0.25 9.62
C THR A 50 3.56 -0.94 8.88
N VAL A 51 3.75 -1.17 7.58
CA VAL A 51 2.75 -1.82 6.71
C VAL A 51 3.02 -3.32 6.70
N LYS A 52 2.08 -4.09 7.26
CA LYS A 52 2.11 -5.56 7.26
C LYS A 52 1.60 -6.07 5.91
N ILE A 53 2.46 -6.68 5.11
CA ILE A 53 2.08 -7.30 3.83
C ILE A 53 2.69 -8.70 3.69
N SER A 54 2.09 -9.51 2.81
CA SER A 54 2.63 -10.80 2.36
C SER A 54 3.08 -10.80 0.90
N GLY A 55 2.93 -9.65 0.22
CA GLY A 55 3.25 -9.45 -1.19
C GLY A 55 4.37 -8.44 -1.38
N THR A 56 4.47 -7.93 -2.60
CA THR A 56 5.53 -7.01 -3.03
C THR A 56 4.97 -5.65 -3.49
N THR A 57 3.74 -5.31 -3.10
CA THR A 57 3.09 -4.07 -3.54
C THR A 57 2.38 -3.37 -2.40
N VAL A 58 2.37 -2.03 -2.46
CA VAL A 58 1.63 -1.14 -1.56
C VAL A 58 0.91 -0.09 -2.38
N ASP A 59 -0.32 0.26 -1.99
CA ASP A 59 -1.04 1.38 -2.58
C ASP A 59 -0.72 2.67 -1.82
N LEU A 60 -0.15 3.64 -2.52
CA LEU A 60 -0.07 5.02 -2.09
C LEU A 60 -1.42 5.69 -2.39
N LYS A 61 -1.99 6.39 -1.41
CA LYS A 61 -3.27 7.09 -1.51
C LYS A 61 -3.15 8.44 -0.82
N TRP A 62 -3.63 9.47 -1.48
CA TRP A 62 -3.67 10.83 -0.97
C TRP A 62 -5.01 11.47 -1.32
N GLU A 63 -5.32 12.58 -0.66
CA GLU A 63 -6.47 13.42 -0.97
C GLU A 63 -5.99 14.82 -1.37
N SER A 64 -6.66 15.40 -2.37
CA SER A 64 -6.45 16.78 -2.79
C SER A 64 -7.68 17.26 -3.56
N THR A 65 -7.98 18.55 -3.47
CA THR A 65 -9.18 19.16 -4.05
C THR A 65 -8.81 20.31 -4.98
N SER A 66 -9.54 20.47 -6.08
CA SER A 66 -9.40 21.60 -7.00
C SER A 66 -10.53 22.59 -6.78
N ALA A 67 -10.21 23.84 -6.41
CA ALA A 67 -11.20 24.92 -6.35
C ALA A 67 -11.79 25.27 -7.74
N ASP A 68 -11.03 24.98 -8.81
CA ASP A 68 -11.46 25.14 -10.19
C ASP A 68 -12.24 23.94 -10.76
N GLY A 69 -12.46 22.88 -9.95
CA GLY A 69 -13.19 21.68 -10.35
C GLY A 69 -12.48 20.82 -11.40
N ILE A 70 -11.15 20.91 -11.49
CA ILE A 70 -10.33 20.21 -12.48
C ILE A 70 -10.00 18.79 -11.99
N ALA A 71 -9.90 17.85 -12.93
CA ALA A 71 -9.48 16.48 -12.66
C ALA A 71 -8.04 16.41 -12.11
N PRO A 72 -7.73 15.48 -11.18
CA PRO A 72 -6.42 15.38 -10.56
C PRO A 72 -5.33 15.01 -11.58
N LEU A 73 -4.17 15.61 -11.40
CA LEU A 73 -2.94 15.27 -12.12
C LEU A 73 -1.76 15.46 -11.16
N ALA A 74 -0.93 14.43 -11.00
CA ALA A 74 0.11 14.45 -9.99
C ALA A 74 1.43 13.85 -10.46
N ASP A 75 2.53 14.46 -10.06
CA ASP A 75 3.84 13.81 -10.02
C ASP A 75 4.02 13.14 -8.67
N VAL A 76 4.33 11.84 -8.68
CA VAL A 76 4.57 11.03 -7.49
C VAL A 76 6.05 10.70 -7.42
N TYR A 77 6.65 11.02 -6.28
CA TYR A 77 8.04 10.77 -5.97
C TYR A 77 8.10 9.63 -4.97
N PHE A 78 8.92 8.62 -5.22
CA PHE A 78 8.96 7.41 -4.40
C PHE A 78 10.35 6.75 -4.44
N GLY A 79 10.83 6.28 -3.29
CA GLY A 79 12.08 5.52 -3.20
C GLY A 79 12.51 5.26 -1.77
N THR A 80 13.71 4.69 -1.58
CA THR A 80 14.29 4.39 -0.26
C THR A 80 15.16 5.52 0.30
N SER A 81 15.27 6.64 -0.43
CA SER A 81 15.96 7.85 -0.01
C SER A 81 14.98 8.86 0.60
N PRO A 82 15.30 9.54 1.71
CA PRO A 82 14.48 10.62 2.26
C PRO A 82 14.21 11.78 1.29
N SER A 83 15.06 11.93 0.27
CA SER A 83 14.77 12.74 -0.93
C SER A 83 14.48 11.77 -2.08
N PRO A 84 13.22 11.36 -2.27
CA PRO A 84 12.87 10.39 -3.31
C PRO A 84 12.92 11.04 -4.69
N ALA A 85 13.35 10.26 -5.69
CA ALA A 85 13.32 10.69 -7.08
C ALA A 85 11.89 10.63 -7.64
N LEU A 86 11.66 11.33 -8.76
CA LEU A 86 10.40 11.23 -9.51
C LEU A 86 10.20 9.77 -9.93
N PHE A 87 9.11 9.18 -9.48
CA PHE A 87 8.77 7.79 -9.77
C PHE A 87 7.73 7.69 -10.88
N LYS A 88 6.70 8.54 -10.82
CA LYS A 88 5.64 8.59 -11.83
C LYS A 88 5.24 10.03 -12.10
N ALA A 89 5.37 10.43 -13.37
CA ALA A 89 4.83 11.70 -13.83
C ALA A 89 3.35 11.56 -14.25
N ASP A 90 2.61 12.66 -14.12
CA ASP A 90 1.28 12.86 -14.69
C ASP A 90 0.27 11.75 -14.34
N ASN A 91 0.27 11.31 -13.09
CA ASN A 91 -0.69 10.35 -12.55
C ASN A 91 -2.08 11.00 -12.42
N ALA A 92 -3.05 10.50 -13.19
CA ALA A 92 -4.40 11.05 -13.25
C ALA A 92 -5.34 10.54 -12.13
N ALA A 93 -4.81 9.81 -11.15
CA ALA A 93 -5.55 9.28 -10.01
C ALA A 93 -4.96 9.81 -8.70
N LEU A 94 -5.75 9.74 -7.63
CA LEU A 94 -5.30 10.04 -6.26
C LEU A 94 -4.72 8.80 -5.55
N THR A 95 -4.30 7.82 -6.35
CA THR A 95 -3.67 6.59 -5.88
C THR A 95 -2.62 6.12 -6.87
N LEU A 96 -1.61 5.42 -6.38
CA LEU A 96 -0.59 4.74 -7.17
C LEU A 96 -0.11 3.48 -6.44
N THR A 97 -0.20 2.33 -7.10
CA THR A 97 0.41 1.08 -6.61
C THR A 97 1.90 1.07 -6.92
N VAL A 98 2.72 0.80 -5.92
CA VAL A 98 4.19 0.74 -6.02
C VAL A 98 4.71 -0.64 -5.62
N THR A 99 5.81 -1.06 -6.23
CA THR A 99 6.52 -2.27 -5.83
C THR A 99 7.44 -1.97 -4.65
N VAL A 100 7.47 -2.89 -3.69
CA VAL A 100 8.25 -2.79 -2.46
C VAL A 100 8.96 -4.10 -2.13
N GLU A 101 10.02 -3.98 -1.33
CA GLU A 101 10.74 -5.09 -0.72
C GLU A 101 10.48 -5.12 0.78
N LEU A 102 10.47 -6.32 1.36
CA LEU A 102 10.32 -6.53 2.79
C LEU A 102 11.54 -5.96 3.55
N GLY A 103 11.30 -5.42 4.74
CA GLY A 103 12.33 -4.86 5.62
C GLY A 103 12.90 -3.51 5.16
N LYS A 104 12.33 -2.90 4.11
CA LYS A 104 12.75 -1.57 3.63
C LYS A 104 11.80 -0.49 4.13
N THR A 105 12.37 0.69 4.37
CA THR A 105 11.64 1.94 4.55
C THR A 105 11.62 2.70 3.23
N TYR A 106 10.43 3.17 2.85
CA TYR A 106 10.19 3.97 1.66
C TYR A 106 9.73 5.36 2.04
N TYR A 107 10.09 6.33 1.20
CA TYR A 107 9.75 7.74 1.31
C TYR A 107 9.03 8.17 0.04
N TRP A 108 8.03 9.02 0.19
CA TRP A 108 7.25 9.51 -0.93
C TRP A 108 6.60 10.85 -0.65
N HIS A 109 6.39 11.61 -1.72
CA HIS A 109 5.58 12.82 -1.69
C HIS A 109 4.87 12.98 -3.03
N VAL A 110 3.89 13.87 -3.05
CA VAL A 110 3.07 14.13 -4.22
C VAL A 110 3.11 15.62 -4.54
N THR A 111 3.26 15.94 -5.83
CA THR A 111 3.09 17.28 -6.37
C THR A 111 1.90 17.28 -7.31
N MET A 112 0.81 17.93 -6.91
CA MET A 112 -0.36 18.14 -7.77
C MET A 112 -0.05 19.24 -8.78
N LYS A 113 -0.57 19.08 -10.00
CA LYS A 113 -0.43 20.04 -11.10
C LYS A 113 -1.81 20.50 -11.55
N ASP A 114 -1.96 21.80 -11.74
CA ASP A 114 -3.05 22.33 -12.55
C ASP A 114 -2.65 22.42 -14.04
N ILE A 115 -3.63 22.70 -14.90
CA ILE A 115 -3.42 22.83 -16.36
C ILE A 115 -2.72 24.15 -16.76
N HIS A 116 -2.48 25.06 -15.81
CA HIS A 116 -1.85 26.37 -15.99
C HIS A 116 -0.43 26.43 -15.42
N GLY A 117 0.10 25.30 -14.91
CA GLY A 117 1.44 25.17 -14.34
C GLY A 117 1.56 25.51 -12.85
N ILE A 118 0.45 25.75 -12.14
CA ILE A 118 0.44 25.95 -10.69
C ILE A 118 0.50 24.58 -10.00
N THR A 119 1.35 24.47 -8.99
CA THR A 119 1.59 23.21 -8.27
C THR A 119 1.41 23.37 -6.77
N SER A 120 0.96 22.31 -6.11
CA SER A 120 1.00 22.15 -4.65
C SER A 120 1.68 20.83 -4.28
N THR A 121 2.50 20.84 -3.24
CA THR A 121 3.37 19.70 -2.89
C THR A 121 3.17 19.32 -1.45
N SER A 122 3.07 18.02 -1.18
CA SER A 122 2.96 17.49 0.18
C SER A 122 4.30 17.51 0.93
N PRO A 123 4.28 17.32 2.26
CA PRO A 123 5.45 16.83 2.97
C PRO A 123 5.92 15.48 2.41
N THR A 124 7.19 15.14 2.68
CA THR A 124 7.67 13.77 2.48
C THR A 124 7.15 12.88 3.60
N TRP A 125 6.44 11.83 3.22
CA TRP A 125 5.97 10.79 4.11
C TRP A 125 6.84 9.55 4.00
N SER A 126 6.81 8.70 5.02
CA SER A 126 7.51 7.42 5.00
C SER A 126 6.65 6.27 5.49
N PHE A 127 7.03 5.05 5.15
CA PHE A 127 6.49 3.82 5.73
C PHE A 127 7.52 2.69 5.65
N THR A 128 7.41 1.72 6.55
CA THR A 128 8.28 0.53 6.58
C THR A 128 7.48 -0.71 6.22
N VAL A 129 8.04 -1.56 5.36
CA VAL A 129 7.39 -2.78 4.91
C VAL A 129 7.83 -3.95 5.78
N PHE A 130 6.87 -4.66 6.34
CA PHE A 130 7.12 -5.76 7.25
C PHE A 130 6.25 -6.98 6.88
N GLU A 131 6.83 -8.17 6.92
CA GLU A 131 6.12 -9.43 6.75
C GLU A 131 6.07 -10.17 8.10
N PRO A 132 4.88 -10.29 8.73
CA PRO A 132 4.76 -10.91 10.05
C PRO A 132 5.27 -12.35 10.11
N ILE A 133 5.00 -13.15 9.08
CA ILE A 133 5.40 -14.56 9.07
C ILE A 133 6.91 -14.75 9.07
N GLY A 134 7.68 -13.78 8.57
CA GLY A 134 9.14 -13.88 8.46
C GLY A 134 9.86 -14.03 9.81
N ILE A 135 9.26 -13.56 10.91
CA ILE A 135 9.84 -13.74 12.25
C ILE A 135 9.85 -15.22 12.67
N PHE A 136 8.88 -15.99 12.20
CA PHE A 136 8.67 -17.39 12.55
C PHE A 136 9.35 -18.38 11.57
N VAL A 137 10.15 -17.86 10.64
CA VAL A 137 10.95 -18.66 9.70
C VAL A 137 12.38 -18.76 10.21
N GLY A 138 12.99 -19.95 10.10
CA GLY A 138 14.36 -20.25 10.52
C GLY A 138 14.41 -21.41 11.50
N ASP A 139 15.52 -21.49 12.23
CA ASP A 139 15.80 -22.57 13.17
C ASP A 139 15.32 -22.22 14.58
N PHE A 140 14.74 -23.20 15.26
CA PHE A 140 14.13 -23.10 16.58
C PHE A 140 14.52 -24.30 17.43
N ASN A 141 14.55 -24.10 18.74
CA ASN A 141 14.50 -25.18 19.72
C ASN A 141 13.04 -25.40 20.12
N ALA A 142 12.56 -26.63 19.96
CA ALA A 142 11.29 -27.08 20.50
C ALA A 142 11.52 -27.71 21.88
N ASP A 143 11.08 -27.01 22.92
CA ASP A 143 11.16 -27.48 24.31
C ASP A 143 9.87 -28.20 24.73
N GLU A 144 10.03 -29.41 25.28
CA GLU A 144 9.00 -30.23 25.90
C GLU A 144 9.27 -30.31 27.41
N PRO A 145 8.85 -29.29 28.19
CA PRO A 145 9.27 -29.14 29.58
C PRO A 145 8.77 -30.28 30.48
N ALA A 146 7.65 -30.91 30.12
CA ALA A 146 7.11 -32.07 30.86
C ALA A 146 8.04 -33.28 30.78
N GLU A 147 8.76 -33.44 29.66
CA GLU A 147 9.64 -34.57 29.40
C GLU A 147 11.12 -34.24 29.67
N SER A 148 11.43 -32.99 30.06
CA SER A 148 12.81 -32.49 30.17
C SER A 148 13.64 -32.77 28.91
N TYR A 149 12.99 -32.63 27.75
CA TYR A 149 13.53 -32.94 26.44
C TYR A 149 13.35 -31.76 25.50
N SER A 150 14.31 -31.58 24.58
CA SER A 150 14.18 -30.60 23.50
C SER A 150 14.90 -31.07 22.25
N TYR A 151 14.49 -30.52 21.12
CA TYR A 151 15.06 -30.83 19.81
C TYR A 151 15.07 -29.61 18.89
N ASP A 152 15.95 -29.63 17.90
CA ASP A 152 16.02 -28.56 16.90
C ASP A 152 15.00 -28.80 15.78
N VAL A 153 14.35 -27.73 15.35
CA VAL A 153 13.31 -27.74 14.34
C VAL A 153 13.46 -26.50 13.45
N SER A 154 13.33 -26.67 12.14
CA SER A 154 13.38 -25.55 11.19
C SER A 154 12.00 -25.29 10.61
N PHE A 155 11.53 -24.06 10.71
CA PHE A 155 10.29 -23.62 10.08
C PHE A 155 10.59 -22.88 8.78
N TYR A 156 9.87 -23.25 7.72
CA TYR A 156 9.89 -22.55 6.44
C TYR A 156 8.51 -22.02 6.08
N LYS A 157 8.51 -20.93 5.33
CA LYS A 157 7.28 -20.29 4.85
C LYS A 157 6.69 -21.08 3.69
N VAL A 158 5.41 -21.42 3.80
CA VAL A 158 4.61 -21.98 2.68
C VAL A 158 3.88 -20.84 1.96
N ASP A 159 3.17 -19.99 2.70
CA ASP A 159 2.46 -18.83 2.16
C ASP A 159 2.43 -17.65 3.15
N ALA A 160 1.50 -16.70 2.99
CA ALA A 160 1.36 -15.52 3.83
C ALA A 160 1.06 -15.83 5.32
N THR A 161 0.42 -16.95 5.58
CA THR A 161 -0.10 -17.36 6.88
C THR A 161 0.27 -18.80 7.25
N THR A 162 0.91 -19.55 6.37
CA THR A 162 1.25 -20.95 6.61
C THR A 162 2.76 -21.12 6.78
N LEU A 163 3.15 -21.70 7.91
CA LEU A 163 4.48 -22.24 8.17
C LEU A 163 4.46 -23.75 8.05
N ALA A 164 5.60 -24.34 7.69
CA ALA A 164 5.79 -25.77 7.76
C ALA A 164 7.13 -26.11 8.40
N THR A 165 7.22 -27.32 8.95
CA THR A 165 8.45 -27.96 9.40
C THR A 165 8.50 -29.38 8.86
N ASP A 166 9.70 -29.90 8.60
CA ASP A 166 9.92 -31.29 8.20
C ASP A 166 10.46 -32.16 9.35
N ASN A 167 10.45 -31.65 10.59
CA ASN A 167 10.88 -32.40 11.77
C ASN A 167 9.93 -32.21 12.97
N TYR A 168 8.64 -32.39 12.76
CA TYR A 168 7.68 -32.35 13.85
C TYR A 168 7.90 -33.51 14.83
N TRP A 169 7.90 -33.23 16.14
CA TRP A 169 8.07 -34.20 17.22
C TRP A 169 9.32 -35.09 17.03
N ASN A 170 10.43 -34.46 16.60
CA ASN A 170 11.71 -35.11 16.27
C ASN A 170 11.60 -36.40 15.42
N SER A 171 10.63 -36.45 14.51
CA SER A 171 10.27 -37.67 13.78
C SER A 171 10.52 -37.61 12.28
N GLY A 172 11.02 -36.48 11.77
CA GLY A 172 11.10 -36.24 10.32
C GLY A 172 9.72 -36.08 9.66
N TRP A 173 8.69 -35.73 10.45
CA TRP A 173 7.32 -35.55 9.95
C TRP A 173 7.10 -34.11 9.49
N THR A 174 6.47 -33.97 8.32
CA THR A 174 6.05 -32.66 7.83
C THR A 174 4.73 -32.22 8.47
N ALA A 175 4.75 -31.06 9.13
CA ALA A 175 3.58 -30.44 9.75
C ALA A 175 3.39 -29.01 9.24
N GLU A 176 2.14 -28.61 9.00
CA GLU A 176 1.77 -27.26 8.57
C GLU A 176 0.96 -26.53 9.66
N PHE A 177 1.33 -25.28 9.93
CA PHE A 177 0.75 -24.42 10.94
C PHE A 177 0.14 -23.19 10.28
N THR A 178 -1.15 -22.95 10.52
CA THR A 178 -1.84 -21.74 10.10
C THR A 178 -1.74 -20.68 11.18
N MET A 179 -1.12 -19.55 10.84
CA MET A 179 -0.86 -18.40 11.70
C MET A 179 -2.00 -17.40 11.65
N ASN A 180 -2.37 -16.85 12.80
CA ASN A 180 -3.31 -15.73 12.94
C ASN A 180 -2.61 -14.56 13.64
N PHE A 181 -2.05 -13.65 12.84
CA PHE A 181 -1.31 -12.47 13.33
C PHE A 181 -2.21 -11.37 13.91
N THR A 182 -3.53 -11.49 13.79
CA THR A 182 -4.47 -10.57 14.43
C THR A 182 -4.76 -11.00 15.86
N ASN A 183 -4.95 -12.31 16.07
CA ASN A 183 -5.27 -12.88 17.37
C ASN A 183 -4.03 -13.39 18.11
N ASN A 184 -2.85 -13.33 17.48
CA ASN A 184 -1.60 -13.89 17.98
C ASN A 184 -1.74 -15.38 18.35
N THR A 185 -2.33 -16.16 17.45
CA THR A 185 -2.49 -17.62 17.61
C THR A 185 -2.00 -18.37 16.39
N TYR A 186 -1.86 -19.69 16.52
CA TYR A 186 -1.70 -20.60 15.40
C TYR A 186 -2.43 -21.92 15.64
N THR A 187 -2.65 -22.68 14.56
CA THR A 187 -3.22 -24.04 14.60
C THR A 187 -2.53 -24.95 13.61
N MET A 188 -2.16 -26.16 14.05
CA MET A 188 -1.96 -27.32 13.21
C MET A 188 -3.23 -28.18 13.29
N PRO A 189 -3.98 -28.36 12.19
CA PRO A 189 -5.16 -29.24 12.22
C PRO A 189 -4.73 -30.68 12.51
N LEU A 190 -5.70 -31.58 12.78
CA LEU A 190 -5.41 -33.00 12.91
C LEU A 190 -4.71 -33.50 11.62
N THR A 191 -3.41 -33.73 11.73
CA THR A 191 -2.51 -34.04 10.62
C THR A 191 -2.10 -35.49 10.72
N GLN A 192 -2.34 -36.26 9.66
CA GLN A 192 -1.96 -37.66 9.59
C GLN A 192 -0.58 -37.79 8.94
N PHE A 193 0.42 -38.19 9.71
CA PHE A 193 1.80 -38.35 9.23
C PHE A 193 2.05 -39.75 8.64
N THR A 194 1.39 -40.77 9.19
CA THR A 194 1.44 -42.14 8.68
C THR A 194 0.10 -42.85 8.83
N ALA A 195 0.00 -44.10 8.39
CA ALA A 195 -1.19 -44.93 8.62
C ALA A 195 -1.54 -45.12 10.12
N SER A 196 -0.57 -44.93 11.02
CA SER A 196 -0.78 -45.11 12.47
C SER A 196 -0.54 -43.86 13.29
N TRP A 197 0.10 -42.81 12.76
CA TRP A 197 0.47 -41.63 13.54
C TRP A 197 -0.22 -40.38 13.02
N SER A 198 -0.79 -39.60 13.94
CA SER A 198 -1.35 -38.28 13.68
C SER A 198 -1.17 -37.37 14.90
N ALA A 199 -1.18 -36.06 14.70
CA ALA A 199 -1.17 -35.10 15.78
C ALA A 199 -2.06 -33.90 15.50
N ILE A 200 -2.40 -33.15 16.54
CA ILE A 200 -3.05 -31.84 16.47
C ILE A 200 -2.32 -30.90 17.42
N GLU A 201 -2.21 -29.62 17.05
CA GLU A 201 -1.60 -28.62 17.91
C GLU A 201 -2.26 -27.26 17.74
N SER A 202 -2.34 -26.49 18.81
CA SER A 202 -2.75 -25.09 18.71
C SER A 202 -2.16 -24.28 19.84
N GLY A 203 -1.92 -23.01 19.57
CA GLY A 203 -1.12 -22.20 20.47
C GLY A 203 -1.19 -20.71 20.22
N THR A 204 -0.36 -20.01 20.97
CA THR A 204 -0.13 -18.57 20.87
C THR A 204 1.20 -18.28 20.19
N ILE A 205 1.29 -17.13 19.55
CA ILE A 205 2.55 -16.60 18.99
C ILE A 205 2.88 -15.26 19.64
N ASP A 206 4.16 -15.01 19.81
CA ASP A 206 4.68 -13.70 20.18
C ASP A 206 5.36 -13.07 18.95
N PRO A 207 4.75 -12.05 18.32
CA PRO A 207 5.33 -11.39 17.15
C PRO A 207 6.53 -10.50 17.46
N GLU A 208 6.84 -10.22 18.73
CA GLU A 208 8.03 -9.44 19.10
C GLU A 208 9.26 -10.34 19.25
N THR A 209 9.09 -11.51 19.86
CA THR A 209 10.19 -12.46 20.11
C THR A 209 10.30 -13.58 19.07
N GLY A 210 9.23 -13.84 18.33
CA GLY A 210 9.12 -14.99 17.43
C GLY A 210 8.80 -16.30 18.14
N THR A 211 8.54 -16.27 19.45
CA THR A 211 8.23 -17.46 20.23
C THR A 211 6.85 -18.01 19.85
N MET A 212 6.72 -19.33 19.78
CA MET A 212 5.43 -20.02 19.63
C MET A 212 5.24 -21.00 20.79
N VAL A 213 4.06 -21.01 21.40
CA VAL A 213 3.74 -21.92 22.51
C VAL A 213 2.45 -22.64 22.19
N GLY A 214 2.49 -23.97 22.01
CA GLY A 214 1.36 -24.79 21.60
C GLY A 214 1.09 -25.95 22.52
N ASN A 215 -0.18 -26.31 22.65
CA ASN A 215 -0.58 -27.59 23.24
C ASN A 215 -0.75 -28.60 22.11
N TYR A 216 -0.03 -29.71 22.20
CA TYR A 216 -0.10 -30.79 21.22
C TYR A 216 -0.75 -32.04 21.80
N ILE A 217 -1.32 -32.86 20.93
CA ILE A 217 -1.73 -34.23 21.23
C ILE A 217 -1.24 -35.15 20.12
N ILE A 218 -0.50 -36.20 20.48
CA ILE A 218 -0.05 -37.26 19.58
C ILE A 218 -0.99 -38.46 19.70
N TYR A 219 -1.37 -39.02 18.54
CA TYR A 219 -2.21 -40.20 18.44
C TYR A 219 -1.47 -41.34 17.75
N TYR A 220 -1.60 -42.54 18.33
CA TYR A 220 -1.25 -43.80 17.68
C TYR A 220 -2.52 -44.62 17.43
N LYS A 221 -2.83 -44.89 16.16
CA LYS A 221 -4.02 -45.62 15.69
C LYS A 221 -5.32 -45.05 16.28
N GLY A 222 -5.39 -43.73 16.42
CA GLY A 222 -6.54 -43.00 16.95
C GLY A 222 -6.65 -42.94 18.47
N SER A 223 -5.73 -43.55 19.22
CA SER A 223 -5.63 -43.39 20.67
C SER A 223 -4.62 -42.30 21.01
N ASN A 224 -4.97 -41.39 21.93
CA ASN A 224 -4.02 -40.43 22.51
C ASN A 224 -2.92 -41.23 23.22
N VAL A 225 -1.67 -40.99 22.84
CA VAL A 225 -0.49 -41.60 23.46
C VAL A 225 0.38 -40.59 24.21
N GLU A 226 0.23 -39.31 23.89
CA GLU A 226 0.99 -38.22 24.49
C GLU A 226 0.25 -36.90 24.29
N GLU A 227 0.28 -36.03 25.30
CA GLU A 227 -0.16 -34.65 25.21
C GLU A 227 0.76 -33.78 26.04
N GLY A 228 1.01 -32.57 25.58
CA GLY A 228 2.01 -31.71 26.20
C GLY A 228 2.02 -30.31 25.63
N VAL A 229 3.10 -29.59 25.95
CA VAL A 229 3.34 -28.23 25.46
C VAL A 229 4.64 -28.22 24.68
N HIS A 230 4.61 -27.67 23.47
CA HIS A 230 5.82 -27.25 22.76
C HIS A 230 6.04 -25.76 22.97
N THR A 231 7.24 -25.39 23.42
CA THR A 231 7.73 -24.02 23.36
C THR A 231 8.80 -23.92 22.28
N TYR A 232 8.46 -23.30 21.15
CA TYR A 232 9.41 -23.04 20.07
C TYR A 232 10.09 -21.69 20.30
N THR A 233 11.39 -21.73 20.58
CA THR A 233 12.23 -20.54 20.75
C THR A 233 13.25 -20.46 19.63
N LYS A 234 13.37 -19.29 18.99
CA LYS A 234 14.30 -19.09 17.87
C LYS A 234 15.76 -19.23 18.33
N LEU A 235 16.58 -19.92 17.53
CA LEU A 235 18.02 -20.12 17.75
C LEU A 235 18.87 -18.94 17.27
#